data_AF-A0A016X4J9-F1
#
_entry.id   AF-A0A016X4J9-F1
#
_cell.length_a   1.000
_cell.length_b   1.000
_cell.length_c   1.000
_cell.angle_alpha   90.00
_cell.angle_beta   90.00
_cell.angle_gamma   90.00
#
_symmetry.space_group_name_H-M   'P 1'
#
loop_
_entity.id
_entity.type
_entity.pdbx_description
1 polymer ?
#
loop_
_entity_poly.entity_id
_entity_poly.type
_entity_poly.pdbx_seq_one_letter_code
_entity_poly.pdbx_strand_id
1 'polypeptide(L)'
;MVFAAAPEGSQASSSKMSEVLEQLKKIALKMRRVDSVVYEKLYCPPQEPKLEDIIKQFEERMDAKMEATFQILSQKMDTIVTEFDRKFELLLEAQINTVVQLKPPKPEDQPGPSHRGEKRKERRHDDVKQERAPKRPPVPEEVARAKERLDHLARCERRVFGNAPKLLVRDGRAVMCAFCEEVGKHEEDSCPNFRTVQARRNVVRNEDLCIFCVRRCEEKPCPRRKPCGYCKSQAHHMSICPLPEDRANLEAIIEEWNAHQGAAPECARNAH
;
A
#
# COMPACT_ATOMS: atom_id res chain seq x y z
N MET A 1 -7.97 43.79 110.33
CA MET A 1 -7.76 44.31 108.96
C MET A 1 -6.33 43.97 108.62
N VAL A 2 -6.01 43.04 107.73
CA VAL A 2 -6.18 43.07 106.27
C VAL A 2 -6.26 41.62 105.77
N PHE A 3 -7.25 41.31 104.92
CA PHE A 3 -7.39 40.02 104.25
C PHE A 3 -6.52 39.98 102.99
N ALA A 4 -5.72 38.92 102.83
CA ALA A 4 -4.93 38.66 101.63
C ALA A 4 -5.79 37.92 100.59
N ALA A 5 -5.89 38.50 99.39
CA ALA A 5 -6.58 37.92 98.23
C ALA A 5 -5.66 36.94 97.48
N ALA A 6 -6.17 35.76 97.16
CA ALA A 6 -5.51 34.77 96.31
C ALA A 6 -5.83 35.02 94.82
N PRO A 7 -4.89 34.75 93.88
CA PRO A 7 -5.11 35.00 92.47
C PRO A 7 -5.86 33.84 91.79
N GLU A 8 -7.02 34.15 91.23
CA GLU A 8 -7.72 33.33 90.24
C GLU A 8 -7.03 33.47 88.88
N GLY A 9 -6.48 32.39 88.33
CA GLY A 9 -5.91 32.44 86.99
C GLY A 9 -5.18 31.17 86.57
N SER A 10 -5.91 30.10 86.25
CA SER A 10 -5.28 28.91 85.65
C SER A 10 -6.17 28.02 84.78
N GLN A 11 -7.36 28.48 84.36
CA GLN A 11 -8.27 27.65 83.52
C GLN A 11 -8.13 27.86 82.00
N ALA A 12 -7.50 28.96 81.54
CA ALA A 12 -7.42 29.27 80.11
C ALA A 12 -6.33 28.52 79.32
N SER A 13 -5.35 27.89 80.00
CA SER A 13 -4.23 27.20 79.34
C SER A 13 -4.56 25.76 78.92
N SER A 14 -5.48 25.09 79.61
CA SER A 14 -5.86 23.70 79.36
C SER A 14 -6.64 23.52 78.04
N SER A 15 -7.52 24.46 77.71
CA SER A 15 -8.36 24.38 76.50
C SER A 15 -7.56 24.51 75.20
N LYS A 16 -6.48 25.30 75.18
CA LYS A 16 -5.64 25.46 73.98
C LYS A 16 -4.82 24.20 73.70
N MET A 17 -4.43 23.49 74.74
CA MET A 17 -3.61 22.28 74.63
C MET A 17 -4.43 21.09 74.10
N SER A 18 -5.72 20.99 74.47
CA SER A 18 -6.60 19.94 73.92
C SER A 18 -6.88 20.15 72.43
N GLU A 19 -7.05 21.39 71.98
CA GLU A 19 -7.29 21.71 70.58
C GLU A 19 -6.08 21.38 69.70
N VAL A 20 -4.86 21.64 70.18
CA VAL A 20 -3.61 21.27 69.49
C VAL A 20 -3.48 19.74 69.39
N LEU A 21 -3.79 18.99 70.45
CA LEU A 21 -3.77 17.52 70.43
C LEU A 21 -4.77 16.96 69.41
N GLU A 22 -5.95 17.56 69.30
CA GLU A 22 -6.97 17.10 68.35
C GLU A 22 -6.59 17.40 66.90
N GLN A 23 -5.92 18.53 66.64
CA GLN A 23 -5.36 18.82 65.32
C GLN A 23 -4.24 17.84 64.95
N LEU A 24 -3.35 17.49 65.88
CA LEU A 24 -2.29 16.51 65.65
C LEU A 24 -2.83 15.13 65.30
N LYS A 25 -3.92 14.67 65.96
CA LYS A 25 -4.60 13.42 65.60
C LYS A 25 -5.18 13.45 64.18
N LYS A 26 -5.79 14.58 63.77
CA LYS A 26 -6.32 14.75 62.40
C LYS A 26 -5.22 14.71 61.35
N ILE A 27 -4.05 15.31 61.62
CA ILE A 27 -2.90 15.27 60.72
C ILE A 27 -2.35 13.84 60.61
N ALA A 28 -2.18 13.14 61.73
CA ALA A 28 -1.69 11.76 61.73
C ALA A 28 -2.60 10.79 60.95
N LEU A 29 -3.93 10.96 61.04
CA LEU A 29 -4.89 10.19 60.24
C LEU A 29 -4.80 10.49 58.74
N LYS A 30 -4.58 11.76 58.36
CA LYS A 30 -4.37 12.13 56.97
C LYS A 30 -3.06 11.55 56.41
N MET A 31 -1.99 11.57 57.19
CA MET A 31 -0.71 10.96 56.79
C MET A 31 -0.85 9.45 56.54
N ARG A 32 -1.56 8.70 57.40
CA ARG A 32 -1.83 7.27 57.16
C ARG A 32 -2.58 6.99 55.85
N ARG A 33 -3.54 7.84 55.49
CA ARG A 33 -4.26 7.70 54.20
C ARG A 33 -3.36 8.00 53.01
N VAL A 34 -2.52 9.01 53.12
CA VAL A 34 -1.55 9.35 52.06
C VAL A 34 -0.55 8.20 51.89
N ASP A 35 -0.02 7.65 52.99
CA ASP A 35 0.89 6.50 52.94
C ASP A 35 0.22 5.27 52.30
N SER A 36 -1.05 4.98 52.60
CA SER A 36 -1.77 3.87 51.96
C SER A 36 -1.91 4.04 50.44
N VAL A 37 -2.28 5.25 50.00
CA VAL A 37 -2.49 5.54 48.57
C VAL A 37 -1.16 5.59 47.81
N VAL A 38 -0.12 6.11 48.45
CA VAL A 38 1.24 6.17 47.90
C VAL A 38 1.84 4.76 47.84
N TYR A 39 1.63 3.93 48.87
CA TYR A 39 2.10 2.53 48.88
C TYR A 39 1.41 1.70 47.79
N GLU A 40 0.10 1.86 47.58
CA GLU A 40 -0.64 1.17 46.53
C GLU A 40 -0.18 1.59 45.12
N LYS A 41 0.14 2.87 44.90
CA LYS A 41 0.69 3.33 43.61
C LYS A 41 2.16 2.99 43.37
N LEU A 42 2.97 2.89 44.42
CA LEU A 42 4.41 2.62 44.29
C LEU A 42 4.75 1.13 44.32
N TYR A 43 3.93 0.30 44.98
CA TYR A 43 4.23 -1.12 45.21
C TYR A 43 3.20 -2.10 44.66
N CYS A 44 2.06 -1.65 44.12
CA CYS A 44 1.21 -2.49 43.30
C CYS A 44 1.61 -2.28 41.83
N PRO A 45 2.47 -3.16 41.26
CA PRO A 45 2.82 -3.05 39.84
C PRO A 45 1.51 -3.12 39.03
N PRO A 46 1.36 -2.28 37.99
CA PRO A 46 0.24 -2.43 37.06
C PRO A 46 0.22 -3.89 36.62
N GLN A 47 -0.91 -4.57 36.85
CA GLN A 47 -1.06 -5.97 36.45
C GLN A 47 -0.85 -6.01 34.93
N GLU A 48 0.35 -6.44 34.53
CA GLU A 48 0.64 -6.66 33.12
C GLU A 48 -0.41 -7.65 32.62
N PRO A 49 -1.06 -7.35 31.49
CA PRO A 49 -2.00 -8.29 30.90
C PRO A 49 -1.27 -9.62 30.75
N LYS A 50 -1.89 -10.69 31.26
CA LYS A 50 -1.27 -12.01 31.22
C LYS A 50 -0.98 -12.34 29.77
N LEU A 51 0.17 -12.96 29.49
CA LEU A 51 0.57 -13.30 28.12
C LEU A 51 -0.53 -14.10 27.40
N GLU A 52 -1.27 -14.92 28.15
CA GLU A 52 -2.44 -15.66 27.69
C GLU A 52 -3.55 -14.75 27.14
N ASP A 53 -3.82 -13.61 27.77
CA ASP A 53 -4.85 -12.66 27.33
C ASP A 53 -4.42 -11.95 26.03
N ILE A 54 -3.12 -11.65 25.91
CA ILE A 54 -2.55 -11.03 24.69
C ILE A 54 -2.64 -12.02 23.52
N ILE A 55 -2.26 -13.28 23.75
CA ILE A 55 -2.33 -14.34 22.72
C ILE A 55 -3.77 -14.53 22.28
N LYS A 56 -4.71 -14.64 23.23
CA LYS A 56 -6.13 -14.82 22.93
C LYS A 56 -6.68 -13.64 22.12
N GLN A 57 -6.34 -12.40 22.48
CA GLN A 57 -6.76 -11.22 21.72
C GLN A 57 -6.21 -11.22 20.29
N PHE A 58 -4.99 -11.73 20.09
CA PHE A 58 -4.40 -11.85 18.77
C PHE A 58 -5.09 -12.93 17.92
N GLU A 59 -5.39 -14.09 18.49
CA GLU A 59 -6.13 -15.18 17.85
C GLU A 59 -7.52 -14.71 17.39
N GLU A 60 -8.31 -14.10 18.28
CA GLU A 60 -9.64 -13.56 17.96
C GLU A 60 -9.58 -12.53 16.83
N ARG A 61 -8.53 -11.68 16.81
CA ARG A 61 -8.33 -10.69 15.76
C ARG A 61 -7.94 -11.32 14.42
N MET A 62 -7.14 -12.38 14.43
CA MET A 62 -6.79 -13.11 13.21
C MET A 62 -8.00 -13.84 12.64
N ASP A 63 -8.78 -14.51 13.48
CA ASP A 63 -9.99 -15.24 13.07
C ASP A 63 -11.02 -14.28 12.46
N ALA A 64 -11.28 -13.14 13.10
CA ALA A 64 -12.17 -12.12 12.55
C ALA A 64 -11.71 -11.60 11.18
N LYS A 65 -10.39 -11.44 10.99
CA LYS A 65 -9.82 -10.99 9.71
C LYS A 65 -9.92 -12.08 8.65
N MET A 66 -9.67 -13.34 9.01
CA MET A 66 -9.76 -14.50 8.13
C MET A 66 -11.20 -14.68 7.64
N GLU A 67 -12.16 -14.64 8.55
CA GLU A 67 -13.59 -14.72 8.25
C GLU A 67 -14.04 -13.58 7.31
N ALA A 68 -13.63 -12.34 7.58
CA ALA A 68 -13.94 -11.22 6.69
C ALA A 68 -13.35 -11.40 5.28
N THR A 69 -12.12 -11.91 5.16
CA THR A 69 -11.52 -12.20 3.85
C THR A 69 -12.24 -13.32 3.10
N PHE A 70 -12.68 -14.36 3.83
CA PHE A 70 -13.43 -15.48 3.26
C PHE A 70 -14.79 -15.01 2.72
N GLN A 71 -15.52 -14.17 3.47
CA GLN A 71 -16.79 -13.60 3.03
C GLN A 71 -16.65 -12.75 1.76
N ILE A 72 -15.61 -11.91 1.67
CA ILE A 72 -15.35 -11.12 0.44
C ILE A 72 -15.06 -12.05 -0.74
N LEU A 73 -14.29 -13.12 -0.53
CA LEU A 73 -13.95 -14.07 -1.58
C LEU A 73 -15.19 -14.84 -2.06
N SER A 74 -16.03 -15.29 -1.11
CA SER A 74 -17.30 -15.97 -1.40
C SER A 74 -18.23 -15.07 -2.24
N GLN A 75 -18.42 -13.80 -1.84
CA GLN A 75 -19.25 -12.86 -2.59
C GLN A 75 -18.74 -12.63 -4.02
N LYS A 76 -17.42 -12.59 -4.22
CA LYS A 76 -16.83 -12.49 -5.56
C LYS A 76 -17.06 -13.75 -6.38
N MET A 77 -16.93 -14.92 -5.78
CA MET A 77 -17.23 -16.20 -6.44
C MET A 77 -18.70 -16.25 -6.87
N ASP A 78 -19.64 -15.87 -6.01
CA ASP A 78 -21.08 -15.83 -6.35
C ASP A 78 -21.37 -14.87 -7.50
N THR A 79 -20.70 -13.72 -7.52
CA THR A 79 -20.82 -12.74 -8.63
C THR A 79 -20.29 -13.34 -9.94
N ILE A 80 -19.18 -14.06 -9.91
CA ILE A 80 -18.60 -14.69 -11.10
C ILE A 80 -19.51 -15.82 -11.60
N VAL A 81 -20.04 -16.66 -10.70
CA VAL A 81 -20.97 -17.74 -11.04
C VAL A 81 -22.24 -17.18 -11.69
N THR A 82 -22.84 -16.16 -11.09
CA THR A 82 -24.06 -15.53 -11.65
C THR A 82 -23.83 -14.86 -13.01
N GLU A 83 -22.66 -14.25 -13.25
CA GLU A 83 -22.30 -13.75 -14.58
C GLU A 83 -22.12 -14.89 -15.59
N PHE A 84 -21.52 -16.00 -15.16
CA PHE A 84 -21.31 -17.16 -16.02
C PHE A 84 -22.65 -17.79 -16.42
N ASP A 85 -23.55 -18.01 -15.46
CA ASP A 85 -24.91 -18.53 -15.70
C ASP A 85 -25.66 -17.63 -16.69
N ARG A 86 -25.60 -16.31 -16.51
CA ARG A 86 -26.25 -15.36 -17.44
C ARG A 86 -25.67 -15.44 -18.85
N LYS A 87 -24.35 -15.57 -19.00
CA LYS A 87 -23.72 -15.71 -20.33
C LYS A 87 -24.07 -17.05 -20.97
N PHE A 88 -24.18 -18.11 -20.17
CA PHE A 88 -24.57 -19.43 -20.64
C PHE A 88 -26.01 -19.45 -21.17
N GLU A 89 -26.97 -18.83 -20.47
CA GLU A 89 -28.36 -18.69 -20.93
C GLU A 89 -28.45 -17.95 -22.28
N LEU A 90 -27.70 -16.85 -22.44
CA LEU A 90 -27.67 -16.10 -23.72
C LEU A 90 -27.11 -16.94 -24.88
N LEU A 91 -26.11 -17.78 -24.62
CA LEU A 91 -25.56 -18.69 -25.63
C LEU A 91 -26.56 -19.80 -26.00
N LEU A 92 -27.29 -20.34 -25.02
CA LEU A 92 -28.35 -21.32 -25.26
C LEU A 92 -29.47 -20.71 -26.12
N GLU A 93 -29.95 -19.51 -25.80
CA GLU A 93 -30.99 -18.82 -26.59
C GLU A 93 -30.53 -18.54 -28.03
N ALA A 94 -29.27 -18.12 -28.22
CA ALA A 94 -28.71 -17.89 -29.55
C ALA A 94 -28.67 -19.18 -30.39
N GLN A 95 -28.25 -20.30 -29.80
CA GLN A 95 -28.22 -21.60 -30.49
C GLN A 95 -29.63 -22.07 -30.87
N ILE A 96 -30.61 -21.94 -29.98
CA ILE A 96 -32.01 -22.30 -30.27
C ILE A 96 -32.53 -21.49 -31.47
N ASN A 97 -32.29 -20.17 -31.50
CA ASN A 97 -32.69 -19.31 -32.61
C ASN A 97 -32.03 -19.69 -33.95
N THR A 98 -30.76 -20.09 -33.93
CA THR A 98 -30.07 -20.54 -35.15
C THR A 98 -30.59 -21.88 -35.69
N VAL A 99 -30.93 -22.82 -34.81
CA VAL A 99 -31.45 -24.14 -35.21
C VAL A 99 -32.89 -24.03 -35.75
N VAL A 100 -33.70 -23.11 -35.22
CA VAL A 100 -35.08 -22.87 -35.69
C VAL A 100 -35.12 -22.18 -37.08
N GLN A 101 -34.02 -21.56 -37.53
CA GLN A 101 -33.92 -20.93 -38.86
C GLN A 101 -33.50 -21.87 -40.01
N LEU A 102 -33.45 -23.19 -39.81
CA LEU A 102 -33.25 -24.14 -40.91
C LEU A 102 -34.48 -24.19 -41.83
N LYS A 103 -34.50 -23.27 -42.80
CA LYS A 103 -35.38 -23.21 -43.98
C LYS A 103 -34.90 -24.24 -45.02
N PRO A 104 -35.81 -24.93 -45.75
CA PRO A 104 -35.46 -26.08 -46.59
C PRO A 104 -34.57 -25.73 -47.79
N PRO A 105 -33.82 -26.71 -48.33
CA PRO A 105 -32.82 -26.49 -49.36
C PRO A 105 -33.47 -26.11 -50.69
N LYS A 106 -32.85 -25.17 -51.41
CA LYS A 106 -33.14 -24.89 -52.83
C LYS A 106 -31.95 -25.27 -53.71
N PRO A 107 -32.21 -25.70 -54.96
CA PRO A 107 -31.26 -26.46 -55.76
C PRO A 107 -30.38 -25.58 -56.66
N GLU A 108 -29.39 -26.28 -57.19
CA GLU A 108 -28.31 -25.99 -58.13
C GLU A 108 -28.67 -25.17 -59.39
N ASP A 109 -27.65 -24.51 -59.96
CA ASP A 109 -27.35 -24.27 -61.40
C ASP A 109 -26.53 -22.97 -61.53
N GLN A 110 -25.53 -22.73 -62.41
CA GLN A 110 -24.60 -23.47 -63.27
C GLN A 110 -23.52 -22.45 -63.76
N PRO A 111 -22.47 -22.83 -64.52
CA PRO A 111 -21.26 -22.03 -64.81
C PRO A 111 -21.13 -21.45 -66.25
N GLY A 112 -20.24 -20.45 -66.43
CA GLY A 112 -19.55 -20.10 -67.70
C GLY A 112 -19.49 -18.59 -68.02
N PRO A 113 -18.74 -18.12 -69.06
CA PRO A 113 -17.52 -18.65 -69.68
C PRO A 113 -16.40 -17.59 -69.96
N SER A 114 -15.19 -18.12 -70.18
CA SER A 114 -14.12 -17.73 -71.13
C SER A 114 -14.18 -16.39 -71.89
N HIS A 115 -13.11 -15.59 -71.82
CA HIS A 115 -12.62 -14.79 -72.95
C HIS A 115 -11.07 -14.70 -72.97
N ARG A 116 -10.57 -14.46 -74.17
CA ARG A 116 -9.33 -14.94 -74.79
C ARG A 116 -8.53 -13.74 -75.31
N GLY A 117 -7.21 -13.75 -75.10
CA GLY A 117 -6.22 -12.98 -75.89
C GLY A 117 -6.09 -11.48 -75.54
N GLU A 118 -4.97 -10.78 -75.75
CA GLU A 118 -3.68 -11.06 -76.37
C GLU A 118 -2.70 -9.89 -76.05
N LYS A 119 -1.41 -10.23 -75.91
CA LYS A 119 -0.21 -9.52 -76.43
C LYS A 119 0.22 -8.14 -75.87
N ARG A 120 1.37 -8.23 -75.17
CA ARG A 120 2.69 -7.69 -75.59
C ARG A 120 2.91 -6.17 -75.54
N LYS A 121 3.68 -5.72 -74.54
CA LYS A 121 4.90 -4.91 -74.79
C LYS A 121 5.84 -4.91 -73.59
N GLU A 122 6.91 -5.67 -73.78
CA GLU A 122 8.11 -5.76 -72.98
C GLU A 122 8.89 -4.44 -73.10
N ARG A 123 9.08 -3.74 -71.96
CA ARG A 123 10.13 -2.72 -71.79
C ARG A 123 10.91 -3.10 -70.55
N ARG A 124 12.11 -3.62 -70.78
CA ARG A 124 13.12 -3.90 -69.78
C ARG A 124 13.59 -2.58 -69.20
N HIS A 125 13.21 -2.32 -67.96
CA HIS A 125 13.95 -1.45 -67.06
C HIS A 125 14.77 -2.38 -66.17
N ASP A 126 16.09 -2.25 -66.21
CA ASP A 126 17.01 -2.86 -65.25
C ASP A 126 16.78 -2.23 -63.88
N ASP A 127 15.74 -2.68 -63.19
CA ASP A 127 15.54 -2.45 -61.76
C ASP A 127 16.49 -3.38 -61.01
N VAL A 128 17.58 -2.80 -60.54
CA VAL A 128 18.45 -3.35 -59.50
C VAL A 128 17.55 -3.85 -58.36
N LYS A 129 17.36 -5.17 -58.29
CA LYS A 129 16.75 -5.88 -57.15
C LYS A 129 17.64 -5.63 -55.92
N GLN A 130 17.50 -4.46 -55.30
CA GLN A 130 17.84 -4.30 -53.89
C GLN A 130 16.90 -5.24 -53.14
N GLU A 131 17.44 -6.38 -52.71
CA GLU A 131 16.83 -7.23 -51.70
C GLU A 131 16.46 -6.34 -50.52
N ARG A 132 15.17 -5.96 -50.46
CA ARG A 132 14.65 -5.14 -49.37
C ARG A 132 14.78 -6.01 -48.13
N ALA A 133 15.67 -5.59 -47.23
CA ALA A 133 15.88 -6.21 -45.93
C ALA A 133 14.53 -6.59 -45.29
N PRO A 134 14.44 -7.74 -44.60
CA PRO A 134 13.21 -8.19 -43.97
C PRO A 134 12.63 -7.07 -43.11
N LYS A 135 11.43 -6.60 -43.48
CA LYS A 135 10.72 -5.55 -42.74
C LYS A 135 10.58 -6.03 -41.31
N ARG A 136 11.17 -5.28 -40.36
CA ARG A 136 11.04 -5.59 -38.93
C ARG A 136 9.56 -5.74 -38.60
N PRO A 137 9.17 -6.74 -37.78
CA PRO A 137 7.79 -6.90 -37.37
C PRO A 137 7.31 -5.61 -36.70
N PRO A 138 6.05 -5.19 -36.94
CA PRO A 138 5.49 -4.00 -36.34
C PRO A 138 5.56 -4.10 -34.81
N VAL A 139 5.92 -3.01 -34.15
CA VAL A 139 5.98 -2.93 -32.69
C VAL A 139 4.54 -3.08 -32.14
N PRO A 140 4.31 -3.95 -31.14
CA PRO A 140 3.00 -4.09 -30.51
C PRO A 140 2.55 -2.76 -29.94
N GLU A 141 1.24 -2.54 -30.02
CA GLU A 141 0.61 -1.33 -29.54
C GLU A 141 0.92 -1.07 -28.06
N GLU A 142 0.99 -2.12 -27.24
CA GLU A 142 1.35 -2.02 -25.82
C GLU A 142 2.74 -1.43 -25.60
N VAL A 143 3.74 -1.89 -26.35
CA VAL A 143 5.13 -1.40 -26.26
C VAL A 143 5.23 0.03 -26.77
N ALA A 144 4.46 0.37 -27.83
CA ALA A 144 4.40 1.73 -28.35
C ALA A 144 3.83 2.71 -27.30
N ARG A 145 2.68 2.36 -26.68
CA ARG A 145 2.08 3.13 -25.59
C ARG A 145 3.01 3.22 -24.37
N ALA A 146 3.74 2.15 -24.06
CA ALA A 146 4.67 2.15 -22.95
C ALA A 146 5.83 3.13 -23.15
N LYS A 147 6.40 3.17 -24.37
CA LYS A 147 7.45 4.14 -24.75
C LYS A 147 6.96 5.58 -24.63
N GLU A 148 5.80 5.89 -25.21
CA GLU A 148 5.20 7.22 -25.14
C GLU A 148 4.98 7.66 -23.67
N ARG A 149 4.41 6.78 -22.84
CA ARG A 149 4.19 7.09 -21.42
C ARG A 149 5.50 7.25 -20.65
N LEU A 150 6.53 6.48 -20.98
CA LEU A 150 7.85 6.59 -20.35
C LEU A 150 8.54 7.92 -20.69
N ASP A 151 8.37 8.44 -21.91
CA ASP A 151 8.88 9.75 -22.32
C ASP A 151 8.29 10.87 -21.44
N HIS A 152 7.01 10.78 -21.10
CA HIS A 152 6.37 11.71 -20.15
C HIS A 152 6.92 11.58 -18.71
N LEU A 153 7.51 10.44 -18.37
CA LEU A 153 8.13 10.17 -17.07
C LEU A 153 9.65 10.36 -17.07
N ALA A 154 10.24 10.93 -18.13
CA ALA A 154 11.69 11.06 -18.27
C ALA A 154 12.37 11.77 -17.08
N ARG A 155 11.68 12.72 -16.45
CA ARG A 155 12.16 13.47 -15.27
C ARG A 155 11.95 12.76 -13.93
N CYS A 156 11.20 11.66 -13.90
CA CYS A 156 10.92 10.91 -12.67
C CYS A 156 12.02 9.88 -12.42
N GLU A 157 12.86 10.09 -11.42
CA GLU A 157 13.92 9.14 -11.07
C GLU A 157 13.38 7.76 -10.67
N ARG A 158 14.20 6.71 -10.86
CA ARG A 158 13.90 5.36 -10.39
C ARG A 158 14.02 5.30 -8.87
N ARG A 159 13.10 4.60 -8.23
CA ARG A 159 13.18 4.33 -6.79
C ARG A 159 14.23 3.27 -6.52
N VAL A 160 15.14 3.57 -5.59
CA VAL A 160 16.18 2.64 -5.16
C VAL A 160 15.76 2.02 -3.83
N PHE A 161 15.81 0.69 -3.77
CA PHE A 161 15.52 -0.08 -2.56
C PHE A 161 16.80 -0.65 -1.98
N GLY A 162 16.94 -0.62 -0.66
CA GLY A 162 18.06 -1.24 0.03
C GLY A 162 18.49 -0.48 1.27
N ASN A 163 19.42 -1.09 1.99
CA ASN A 163 20.02 -0.49 3.17
C ASN A 163 21.16 0.45 2.76
N ALA A 164 21.26 1.57 3.47
CA ALA A 164 22.42 2.43 3.40
C ALA A 164 23.66 1.67 3.92
N PRO A 165 24.85 1.95 3.36
CA PRO A 165 26.09 1.31 3.79
C PRO A 165 26.54 1.74 5.20
N LYS A 166 25.96 2.82 5.73
CA LYS A 166 26.25 3.37 7.06
C LYS A 166 24.94 3.68 7.77
N LEU A 167 24.99 3.74 9.10
CA LEU A 167 23.84 4.12 9.93
C LEU A 167 23.32 5.51 9.55
N LEU A 168 22.07 5.58 9.12
CA LEU A 168 21.41 6.84 8.79
C LEU A 168 20.98 7.56 10.06
N VAL A 169 21.48 8.77 10.24
CA VAL A 169 21.19 9.65 11.38
C VAL A 169 20.67 10.98 10.82
N ARG A 170 19.52 11.44 11.33
CA ARG A 170 18.94 12.75 11.03
C ARG A 170 18.67 13.47 12.35
N ASP A 171 19.12 14.71 12.47
CA ASP A 171 18.98 15.54 13.67
C ASP A 171 19.51 14.86 14.95
N GLY A 172 20.64 14.16 14.84
CA GLY A 172 21.28 13.44 15.95
C GLY A 172 20.58 12.14 16.37
N ARG A 173 19.53 11.70 15.65
CA ARG A 173 18.79 10.46 15.93
C ARG A 173 18.84 9.50 14.75
N ALA A 174 18.93 8.21 15.03
CA ALA A 174 18.85 7.20 13.98
C ALA A 174 17.48 7.27 13.28
N VAL A 175 17.49 7.22 11.95
CA VAL A 175 16.26 7.27 11.14
C VAL A 175 15.50 5.96 11.30
N MET A 176 14.26 6.00 11.77
CA MET A 176 13.41 4.79 11.84
C MET A 176 12.49 4.75 10.63
N CYS A 177 12.50 3.63 9.90
CA CYS A 177 11.59 3.43 8.78
C CYS A 177 10.15 3.30 9.27
N ALA A 178 9.23 4.11 8.73
CA ALA A 178 7.82 4.08 9.11
C ALA A 178 7.03 2.86 8.59
N PHE A 179 7.64 2.00 7.77
CA PHE A 179 6.97 0.83 7.19
C PHE A 179 7.38 -0.48 7.84
N CYS A 180 8.68 -0.69 8.04
CA CYS A 180 9.20 -1.93 8.64
C CYS A 180 9.92 -1.72 9.96
N GLU A 181 9.88 -0.49 10.51
CA GLU A 181 10.39 -0.12 11.83
C GLU A 181 11.89 -0.36 12.07
N GLU A 182 12.64 -0.71 11.02
CA GLU A 182 14.09 -0.85 11.11
C GLU A 182 14.75 0.51 11.38
N VAL A 183 15.69 0.50 12.33
CA VAL A 183 16.38 1.71 12.80
C VAL A 183 17.72 1.88 12.10
N GLY A 184 17.90 3.04 11.48
CA GLY A 184 19.12 3.54 10.87
C GLY A 184 19.58 2.82 9.60
N LYS A 185 18.80 1.87 9.09
CA LYS A 185 19.19 1.08 7.91
C LYS A 185 18.82 1.75 6.59
N HIS A 186 17.65 2.38 6.49
CA HIS A 186 17.17 3.01 5.25
C HIS A 186 16.14 4.11 5.55
N GLU A 187 15.94 5.02 4.60
CA GLU A 187 14.82 5.98 4.67
C GLU A 187 13.51 5.34 4.22
N GLU A 188 12.38 5.97 4.56
CA GLU A 188 11.05 5.45 4.27
C GLU A 188 10.86 5.15 2.77
N ASP A 189 11.42 5.97 1.86
CA ASP A 189 11.31 5.77 0.41
C ASP A 189 12.05 4.51 -0.09
N SER A 190 13.19 4.17 0.52
CA SER A 190 14.08 3.07 0.12
C SER A 190 13.81 1.73 0.81
N CYS A 191 12.71 1.61 1.56
CA CYS A 191 12.38 0.40 2.31
C CYS A 191 12.36 -0.89 1.43
N PRO A 192 13.21 -1.89 1.72
CA PRO A 192 13.29 -3.13 0.95
C PRO A 192 12.17 -4.12 1.27
N ASN A 193 11.55 -4.01 2.45
CA ASN A 193 10.46 -4.90 2.90
C ASN A 193 9.12 -4.52 2.28
N PHE A 194 8.90 -3.23 2.01
CA PHE A 194 7.68 -2.71 1.40
C PHE A 194 8.02 -2.07 0.05
N ARG A 195 8.11 -2.89 -1.00
CA ARG A 195 8.53 -2.41 -2.33
C ARG A 195 7.41 -1.72 -3.12
N THR A 196 6.19 -2.22 -3.02
CA THR A 196 5.06 -1.71 -3.81
C THR A 196 4.36 -0.53 -3.12
N VAL A 197 3.87 0.41 -3.91
CA VAL A 197 3.13 1.57 -3.45
C VAL A 197 1.82 1.14 -2.79
N GLN A 198 1.18 0.08 -3.30
CA GLN A 198 -0.02 -0.49 -2.69
C GLN A 198 0.24 -0.97 -1.27
N ALA A 199 1.32 -1.74 -1.04
CA ALA A 199 1.67 -2.22 0.30
C ALA A 199 1.92 -1.05 1.26
N ARG A 200 2.65 -0.02 0.81
CA ARG A 200 2.93 1.18 1.61
C ARG A 200 1.67 1.98 1.94
N ARG A 201 0.74 2.13 0.99
CA ARG A 201 -0.56 2.78 1.22
C ARG A 201 -1.42 2.01 2.21
N ASN A 202 -1.35 0.68 2.18
CA ASN A 202 -2.05 -0.15 3.16
C ASN A 202 -1.49 0.06 4.56
N VAL A 203 -0.17 0.14 4.74
CA VAL A 203 0.44 0.48 6.05
C VAL A 203 -0.05 1.85 6.52
N VAL A 204 0.04 2.88 5.66
CA VAL A 204 -0.41 4.23 6.00
C VAL A 204 -1.88 4.26 6.45
N ARG A 205 -2.74 3.50 5.78
CA ARG A 205 -4.17 3.43 6.12
C ARG A 205 -4.42 2.61 7.39
N ASN A 206 -3.78 1.45 7.53
CA ASN A 206 -4.06 0.50 8.61
C ASN A 206 -3.49 0.96 9.96
N GLU A 207 -2.44 1.78 9.93
CA GLU A 207 -1.78 2.32 11.12
C GLU A 207 -2.10 3.79 11.37
N ASP A 208 -3.08 4.35 10.63
CA ASP A 208 -3.52 5.74 10.71
C ASP A 208 -2.36 6.75 10.62
N LEU A 209 -1.41 6.50 9.71
CA LEU A 209 -0.29 7.40 9.47
C LEU A 209 -0.73 8.57 8.58
N CYS A 210 -0.12 9.73 8.79
CA CYS A 210 -0.37 10.89 7.97
C CYS A 210 0.13 10.69 6.53
N ILE A 211 -0.73 10.90 5.53
CA ILE A 211 -0.36 10.76 4.11
C ILE A 211 0.78 11.69 3.67
N PHE A 212 1.02 12.80 4.39
CA PHE A 212 2.02 13.81 4.03
C PHE A 212 3.39 13.57 4.65
N CYS A 213 3.47 12.93 5.82
CA CYS A 213 4.73 12.69 6.53
C CYS A 213 4.97 11.23 6.93
N VAL A 214 4.02 10.33 6.65
CA VAL A 214 4.07 8.88 6.92
C VAL A 214 4.44 8.60 8.38
N ARG A 215 3.92 9.42 9.28
CA ARG A 215 4.07 9.29 10.73
C ARG A 215 2.74 9.65 11.38
N ARG A 216 2.56 9.29 12.65
CA ARG A 216 1.45 9.80 13.45
C ARG A 216 1.59 11.33 13.57
N CYS A 217 0.54 12.04 13.18
CA CYS A 217 0.50 13.49 13.12
C CYS A 217 -0.88 13.94 13.59
N GLU A 218 -0.90 14.69 14.69
CA GLU A 218 -2.13 15.21 15.29
C GLU A 218 -2.50 16.59 14.70
N GLU A 219 -1.50 17.36 14.27
CA GLU A 219 -1.66 18.70 13.74
C GLU A 219 -2.22 18.71 12.31
N LYS A 220 -3.22 19.58 12.07
CA LYS A 220 -3.83 19.83 10.75
C LYS A 220 -3.79 21.34 10.46
N PRO A 221 -3.16 21.80 9.36
CA PRO A 221 -2.46 21.01 8.34
C PRO A 221 -1.14 20.41 8.86
N CYS A 222 -0.67 19.32 8.23
CA CYS A 222 0.57 18.67 8.65
C CYS A 222 1.78 19.62 8.48
N PRO A 223 2.53 19.95 9.55
CA PRO A 223 3.66 20.89 9.48
C PRO A 223 4.86 20.30 8.71
N ARG A 224 4.94 18.96 8.61
CA ARG A 224 6.01 18.24 7.92
C ARG A 224 5.70 17.97 6.45
N ARG A 225 4.64 18.56 5.90
CA ARG A 225 4.24 18.41 4.50
C ARG A 225 5.35 18.96 3.59
N LYS A 226 5.88 18.11 2.72
CA LYS A 226 6.88 18.47 1.71
C LYS A 226 6.36 18.08 0.32
N PRO A 227 6.73 18.82 -0.75
CA PRO A 227 6.42 18.40 -2.11
C PRO A 227 7.09 17.06 -2.42
N CYS A 228 6.41 16.21 -3.18
CA CYS A 228 6.91 14.91 -3.59
C CYS A 228 8.16 15.05 -4.47
N GLY A 229 9.23 14.32 -4.15
CA GLY A 229 10.48 14.34 -4.92
C GLY A 229 10.29 13.94 -6.39
N TYR A 230 9.40 12.99 -6.66
CA TYR A 230 9.15 12.42 -7.98
C TYR A 230 8.20 13.27 -8.85
N CYS A 231 6.99 13.56 -8.37
CA CYS A 231 5.95 14.23 -9.16
C CYS A 231 5.76 15.72 -8.83
N LYS A 232 6.47 16.25 -7.83
CA LYS A 232 6.34 17.62 -7.29
C LYS A 232 4.97 17.99 -6.70
N SER A 233 4.00 17.07 -6.70
CA SER A 233 2.71 17.24 -6.03
C SER A 233 2.88 17.42 -4.52
N GLN A 234 2.03 18.23 -3.89
CA GLN A 234 1.95 18.36 -2.44
C GLN A 234 0.90 17.44 -1.81
N ALA A 235 0.28 16.54 -2.58
CA ALA A 235 -0.84 15.72 -2.10
C ALA A 235 -0.42 14.49 -1.28
N HIS A 236 0.85 14.10 -1.32
CA HIS A 236 1.34 12.86 -0.71
C HIS A 236 2.83 12.93 -0.39
N HIS A 237 3.27 12.07 0.53
CA HIS A 237 4.70 11.83 0.78
C HIS A 237 5.35 11.04 -0.36
N MET A 238 6.62 11.31 -0.68
CA MET A 238 7.32 10.68 -1.81
C MET A 238 7.33 9.14 -1.74
N SER A 239 7.36 8.58 -0.54
CA SER A 239 7.38 7.13 -0.32
C SER A 239 6.12 6.39 -0.77
N ILE A 240 5.01 7.10 -1.05
CA ILE A 240 3.76 6.52 -1.56
C ILE A 240 3.39 7.05 -2.96
N CYS A 241 4.34 7.69 -3.64
CA CYS A 241 4.18 8.16 -5.02
C CYS A 241 4.16 6.98 -6.00
N PRO A 242 3.16 6.88 -6.90
CA PRO A 242 3.07 5.79 -7.87
C PRO A 242 4.06 5.91 -9.04
N LEU A 243 4.53 7.12 -9.37
CA LEU A 243 5.30 7.36 -10.60
C LEU A 243 6.57 6.50 -10.75
N PRO A 244 7.38 6.28 -9.69
CA PRO A 244 8.57 5.44 -9.84
C PRO A 244 8.25 3.98 -10.14
N GLU A 245 7.14 3.46 -9.61
CA GLU A 245 6.67 2.10 -9.86
C GLU A 245 6.08 1.99 -11.27
N ASP A 246 5.24 2.94 -11.67
CA ASP A 246 4.73 3.06 -13.05
C ASP A 246 5.90 3.06 -14.05
N ARG A 247 6.93 3.88 -13.80
CA ARG A 247 8.13 3.94 -14.64
C ARG A 247 8.81 2.57 -14.75
N ALA A 248 9.06 1.89 -13.63
CA ALA A 248 9.71 0.58 -13.62
C ALA A 248 8.91 -0.48 -14.39
N ASN A 249 7.58 -0.45 -14.27
CA ASN A 249 6.69 -1.38 -14.99
C ASN A 249 6.74 -1.15 -16.51
N LEU A 250 6.76 0.12 -16.95
CA LEU A 250 6.88 0.46 -18.38
C LEU A 250 8.24 0.04 -18.95
N GLU A 251 9.31 0.25 -18.18
CA GLU A 251 10.66 -0.17 -18.56
C GLU A 251 10.73 -1.71 -18.70
N ALA A 252 10.11 -2.46 -17.79
CA ALA A 252 10.04 -3.92 -17.86
C ALA A 252 9.33 -4.43 -19.13
N ILE A 253 8.19 -3.82 -19.51
CA ILE A 253 7.46 -4.16 -20.75
C ILE A 253 8.36 -3.97 -21.99
N ILE A 254 9.11 -2.88 -22.02
CA ILE A 254 10.01 -2.57 -23.14
C ILE A 254 11.20 -3.53 -23.18
N GLU A 255 11.80 -3.83 -22.03
CA GLU A 255 12.91 -4.78 -21.90
C GLU A 255 12.50 -6.19 -22.31
N GLU A 256 11.34 -6.66 -21.85
CA GLU A 256 10.78 -7.96 -22.22
C GLU A 256 10.58 -8.05 -23.74
N TRP A 257 9.99 -7.04 -24.38
CA TRP A 257 9.85 -7.00 -25.83
C TRP A 257 11.19 -7.06 -26.57
N ASN A 258 12.17 -6.29 -26.11
CA ASN A 258 13.50 -6.26 -26.72
C ASN A 258 14.21 -7.61 -26.59
N ALA A 259 14.06 -8.30 -25.46
CA ALA A 259 14.61 -9.64 -25.26
C ALA A 259 14.03 -10.64 -26.27
N HIS A 260 12.72 -10.59 -26.51
CA HIS A 260 12.07 -11.43 -27.52
C HIS A 260 12.52 -11.11 -28.95
N GLN A 261 12.78 -9.84 -29.28
CA GLN A 261 13.33 -9.49 -30.60
C GLN A 261 14.80 -9.89 -30.79
N GLY A 262 15.59 -9.89 -29.70
CA GLY A 262 16.99 -10.32 -29.70
C GLY A 262 17.17 -11.84 -29.81
N ALA A 263 16.16 -12.61 -29.41
CA ALA A 263 16.15 -14.07 -29.43
C ALA A 263 15.78 -14.69 -30.79
N ALA A 264 15.93 -13.95 -31.91
CA ALA A 264 15.75 -14.52 -33.24
C ALA A 264 16.64 -15.78 -33.39
N PRO A 265 16.08 -16.94 -33.76
CA PRO A 265 16.79 -18.20 -33.66
C PRO A 265 18.01 -18.21 -34.59
N GLU A 266 19.15 -18.63 -34.05
CA GLU A 266 20.44 -18.77 -34.78
C GLU A 266 20.37 -19.69 -36.00
N CYS A 267 19.27 -20.43 -36.19
CA CYS A 267 19.06 -21.29 -37.36
C CYS A 267 19.03 -20.52 -38.70
N ALA A 268 18.88 -19.19 -38.69
CA ALA A 268 18.98 -18.38 -39.90
C ALA A 268 20.42 -17.94 -40.25
N ARG A 269 21.43 -18.18 -39.39
CA ARG A 269 22.82 -17.71 -39.61
C ARG A 269 23.75 -18.72 -40.28
N ASN A 270 23.41 -20.01 -40.30
CA ASN A 270 24.29 -21.07 -40.85
C ASN A 270 23.79 -21.68 -42.17
N ALA A 271 22.89 -20.99 -42.88
CA ALA A 271 22.50 -21.37 -44.24
C ALA A 271 23.32 -20.57 -45.27
N HIS A 272 24.64 -20.75 -45.26
CA HIS A 272 25.55 -20.29 -46.33
C HIS A 272 26.69 -21.28 -46.52
#